data_AF-A0A0U5NMJ2-F1
#
_entry.id   AF-A0A0U5NMJ2-F1
#
_cell.length_a   1.000
_cell.length_b   1.000
_cell.length_c   1.000
_cell.angle_alpha   90.00
_cell.angle_beta   90.00
_cell.angle_gamma   90.00
#
_symmetry.space_group_name_H-M   'P 1'
#
loop_
_entity.id
_entity.type
_entity.pdbx_description
1 polymer ?
#
loop_
_entity_poly.entity_id
_entity_poly.type
_entity_poly.pdbx_seq_one_letter_code
_entity_poly.pdbx_strand_id
1 'polypeptide(L)' 'MYTTNIVESVNRQFRKVTKTKSAFPTDASLEKMLYMAAQNIMKKWTQRYRNWDMVLSQLMILYPERIQPYL' A
#
# COMPACT_ATOMS: atom_id res chain seq x y z
N MET A 1 -17.87 -4.78 0.14
CA MET A 1 -16.60 -5.54 0.30
C MET A 1 -15.65 -4.70 1.13
N TYR A 2 -15.34 -5.10 2.36
CA TYR A 2 -14.25 -4.52 3.15
C TYR A 2 -12.98 -5.32 2.84
N THR A 3 -12.09 -4.80 1.99
CA THR A 3 -10.93 -5.56 1.51
C THR A 3 -9.76 -5.49 2.50
N THR A 4 -9.86 -6.21 3.61
CA THR A 4 -8.73 -6.42 4.55
C THR A 4 -7.51 -7.07 3.85
N ASN A 5 -7.72 -7.73 2.70
CA ASN A 5 -6.69 -8.40 1.90
C ASN A 5 -5.52 -7.49 1.47
N ILE A 6 -5.75 -6.20 1.19
CA ILE A 6 -4.68 -5.30 0.74
C ILE A 6 -3.73 -5.00 1.90
N VAL A 7 -4.28 -4.64 3.06
CA VAL A 7 -3.51 -4.36 4.27
C VAL A 7 -2.84 -5.63 4.80
N GLU A 8 -3.56 -6.76 4.83
CA GLU A 8 -2.99 -8.03 5.29
C GLU A 8 -1.87 -8.53 4.37
N SER A 9 -1.98 -8.30 3.05
CA SER A 9 -0.90 -8.62 2.09
C SER A 9 0.39 -7.89 2.42
N VAL A 10 0.33 -6.60 2.76
CA VAL A 10 1.50 -5.81 3.20
C VAL A 10 2.05 -6.34 4.52
N ASN A 11 1.19 -6.51 5.53
CA ASN A 11 1.58 -7.02 6.84
C ASN A 11 2.26 -8.40 6.75
N ARG A 12 1.75 -9.27 5.87
CA ARG A 12 2.35 -10.59 5.60
C ARG A 12 3.77 -10.47 5.05
N GLN A 13 4.02 -9.53 4.13
CA GLN A 13 5.37 -9.32 3.58
C GLN A 13 6.33 -8.78 4.64
N PHE A 14 5.88 -7.86 5.49
CA PHE A 14 6.68 -7.35 6.61
C PHE A 14 7.01 -8.46 7.61
N ARG A 15 6.04 -9.27 8.03
CA ARG A 15 6.30 -10.45 8.88
C ARG A 15 7.29 -11.42 8.24
N LYS A 16 7.24 -11.61 6.92
CA LYS A 16 8.17 -12.50 6.20
C LYS A 16 9.62 -12.01 6.31
N VAL A 17 9.87 -10.71 6.13
CA VAL A 17 11.24 -10.16 6.16
C VAL A 17 11.79 -10.02 7.58
N THR A 18 10.92 -9.85 8.58
CA THR A 18 11.35 -9.74 9.98
C THR A 18 11.51 -11.10 10.67
N LYS A 19 10.83 -12.16 10.21
CA LYS A 19 10.85 -13.50 10.85
C LYS A 19 12.25 -14.11 11.01
N THR A 20 13.20 -13.79 10.13
CA THR A 20 14.56 -14.33 10.18
C THR A 20 15.51 -13.55 11.09
N LYS A 21 15.09 -12.39 11.60
CA LYS A 21 15.88 -11.56 12.52
C LYS A 21 15.28 -11.63 13.92
N SER A 22 16.02 -12.19 14.87
CA SER A 22 15.59 -12.28 16.28
C SER A 22 15.57 -10.93 17.00
N ALA A 23 16.47 -10.01 16.62
CA ALA A 23 16.54 -8.66 17.16
C ALA A 23 17.13 -7.68 16.13
N PHE A 24 16.76 -6.41 16.27
CA PHE A 24 17.31 -5.29 15.51
C PHE A 24 18.20 -4.44 16.42
N PRO A 25 19.40 -4.05 15.97
CA PRO A 25 20.33 -3.26 16.80
C PRO A 25 19.83 -1.83 17.08
N THR A 26 19.02 -1.25 16.19
CA THR A 26 18.42 0.08 16.34
C THR A 26 17.08 0.17 15.61
N ASP A 27 16.21 1.09 16.01
CA ASP A 27 14.94 1.35 15.31
C ASP A 27 15.16 1.76 13.85
N ALA A 28 16.20 2.55 13.58
CA ALA A 28 16.57 2.94 12.22
C ALA A 28 16.94 1.74 11.33
N SER A 29 17.50 0.67 11.90
CA SER A 29 17.82 -0.55 11.15
C SER A 29 16.57 -1.34 10.77
N LEU A 30 15.55 -1.36 11.65
CA LEU A 30 14.25 -1.94 11.37
C LEU A 30 13.53 -1.13 10.29
N GLU A 31 13.51 0.20 10.43
CA GLU A 31 12.89 1.10 9.47
C GLU A 31 13.46 0.93 8.06
N LYS A 32 14.80 0.91 7.93
CA LYS A 32 15.46 0.66 6.63
C LYS A 32 15.07 -0.69 6.03
N MET A 33 14.94 -1.74 6.84
CA MET A 33 14.51 -3.05 6.36
C MET A 33 13.07 -3.03 5.84
N LEU A 34 12.16 -2.41 6.59
CA LEU A 34 10.76 -2.26 6.18
C LEU A 34 10.63 -1.39 4.93
N TYR A 35 11.42 -0.32 4.82
CA TYR A 35 11.48 0.51 3.62
C TYR A 35 11.90 -0.30 2.38
N MET A 36 12.97 -1.09 2.48
CA MET A 36 13.42 -1.95 1.38
C MET A 36 12.36 -3.01 1.01
N ALA A 37 11.66 -3.57 2.00
CA ALA A 37 10.55 -4.47 1.76
C ALA A 37 9.40 -3.77 1.04
N ALA A 38 9.02 -2.55 1.47
CA ALA A 38 7.98 -1.74 0.83
C ALA A 38 8.34 -1.43 -0.62
N GLN A 39 9.57 -1.03 -0.91
CA GLN A 39 10.06 -0.81 -2.27
C GLN A 39 9.90 -2.07 -3.16
N ASN A 40 10.21 -3.25 -2.62
CA ASN A 40 10.03 -4.51 -3.35
C ASN A 40 8.56 -4.89 -3.57
N ILE A 41 7.67 -4.52 -2.64
CA ILE A 41 6.22 -4.69 -2.78
C ILE A 41 5.70 -3.75 -3.87
N MET A 42 6.07 -2.47 -3.82
CA MET A 42 5.64 -1.45 -4.78
C MET A 42 6.02 -1.80 -6.22
N LYS A 43 7.20 -2.40 -6.45
CA LYS A 43 7.61 -2.90 -7.77
C LYS A 43 6.62 -3.92 -8.37
N LYS A 44 5.84 -4.62 -7.55
CA LYS A 44 4.84 -5.60 -7.99
C LYS A 44 3.43 -5.00 -8.12
N TRP A 45 3.21 -3.78 -7.61
CA TRP A 45 1.93 -3.09 -7.68
C TRP A 45 1.80 -2.32 -8.99
N THR A 46 1.79 -3.06 -10.09
CA THR A 46 1.66 -2.51 -11.45
C THR A 46 0.22 -2.52 -11.95
N GLN A 47 -0.64 -3.32 -11.34
CA GLN A 47 -2.03 -3.49 -11.78
C GLN A 47 -2.92 -2.36 -11.26
N ARG A 48 -3.62 -1.67 -12.18
CA ARG A 48 -4.67 -0.70 -11.84
C ARG A 48 -5.84 -1.41 -11.14
N TYR A 49 -6.48 -0.72 -10.19
CA TYR A 49 -7.69 -1.23 -9.57
C TYR A 49 -8.77 -1.50 -10.61
N ARG A 50 -9.43 -2.66 -10.48
CA ARG A 50 -10.54 -3.04 -11.36
C ARG A 50 -11.69 -2.05 -11.19
N ASN A 51 -12.27 -1.63 -12.31
CA ASN A 51 -13.37 -0.66 -12.37
C ASN A 51 -13.04 0.70 -11.73
N TRP A 52 -11.76 1.11 -11.76
CA TRP A 52 -11.34 2.41 -11.23
C TRP A 52 -12.09 3.58 -11.87
N ASP A 53 -12.42 3.50 -13.16
CA ASP A 53 -13.17 4.56 -13.85
C ASP A 53 -14.56 4.78 -13.24
N MET A 54 -15.24 3.71 -12.84
CA MET A 54 -16.55 3.80 -12.17
C MET A 54 -16.42 4.44 -10.78
N VAL A 55 -15.39 4.06 -10.03
CA VAL A 55 -15.09 4.63 -8.70
C VAL A 55 -14.77 6.11 -8.83
N LEU A 56 -13.97 6.50 -9.82
CA LEU A 56 -13.62 7.89 -10.07
C LEU A 56 -14.86 8.71 -10.41
N SER A 57 -15.73 8.24 -11.30
CA SER A 57 -16.99 8.93 -11.61
C SER A 57 -17.88 9.15 -10.38
N GLN A 58 -17.97 8.16 -9.49
CA GLN A 58 -18.71 8.30 -8.24
C GLN A 58 -18.07 9.34 -7.31
N LEU A 59 -16.74 9.34 -7.19
CA LEU A 59 -16.01 10.30 -6.39
C LEU A 59 -16.14 11.73 -6.94
N MET A 60 -16.17 11.91 -8.26
CA MET A 60 -16.40 13.21 -8.90
C MET A 60 -17.77 13.79 -8.58
N ILE A 61 -18.81 12.95 -8.50
CA ILE A 61 -20.16 13.38 -8.14
C ILE A 61 -20.24 13.74 -6.65
N LEU A 62 -19.59 12.96 -5.78
CA LEU A 62 -19.63 13.17 -4.33
C LEU A 62 -18.75 14.35 -3.88
N TYR A 63 -17.63 14.60 -4.56
CA TYR A 63 -16.63 15.59 -4.19
C TYR A 63 -16.13 16.42 -5.38
N PRO A 64 -17.02 17.14 -6.10
CA PRO A 64 -16.67 17.85 -7.33
C PRO A 64 -15.55 18.87 -7.11
N GLU A 65 -15.66 19.69 -6.06
CA GLU A 65 -14.71 20.75 -5.70
C GLU A 65 -13.30 20.23 -5.36
N ARG A 66 -13.17 18.96 -4.98
CA ARG A 66 -11.87 18.37 -4.59
C ARG A 66 -11.18 17.63 -5.71
N ILE A 67 -11.93 17.15 -6.71
CA ILE A 67 -11.39 16.26 -7.75
C ILE A 67 -11.27 16.98 -9.09
N GLN A 68 -12.22 17.86 -9.44
CA GLN A 68 -12.14 18.64 -10.67
C GLN A 68 -10.84 19.45 -10.84
N PRO A 69 -10.21 20.01 -9.78
CA PRO A 69 -8.94 20.73 -9.93
C PRO A 69 -7.72 19.86 -10.31
N TYR A 70 -7.81 18.54 -10.18
CA TYR A 70 -6.69 17.61 -10.42
C TYR A 70 -6.95 16.64 -11.57
N LEU A 71 -8.06 16.83 -12.30
CA LEU A 71 -8.36 16.19 -13.58
C LEU A 71 -7.71 17.00 -14.71
#